data_AF-A0A497STE2-F1
#
_entry.id   AF-A0A497STE2-F1
#
_cell.length_a   1.000
_cell.length_b   1.000
_cell.length_c   1.000
_cell.angle_alpha   90.00
_cell.angle_beta   90.00
_cell.angle_gamma   90.00
#
_symmetry.space_group_name_H-M   'P 1'
#
loop_
_entity.id
_entity.type
_entity.pdbx_description
1 polymer ?
#
loop_
_entity_poly.entity_id
_entity_poly.type
_entity_poly.pdbx_seq_one_letter_code
_entity_poly.pdbx_strand_id
1 'polypeptide(L)' 'MLLSKLKAELSKRIPNSDVILQGNELKIIIPMEVLVTEFQKNLGVKSMIPIDIEVDNKNIILKFRVM' A
#
# COMPACT_ATOMS: atom_id res chain seq x y z
N MET A 1 19.89 -16.82 -6.08
CA MET A 1 19.61 -17.30 -4.71
C MET A 1 19.30 -16.17 -3.71
N LEU A 2 19.88 -14.96 -3.83
CA LEU A 2 19.52 -13.80 -2.96
C LEU A 2 18.13 -13.22 -3.24
N LEU A 3 17.75 -13.04 -4.52
CA LEU A 3 16.50 -12.39 -4.91
C LEU A 3 15.25 -13.13 -4.41
N SER A 4 15.26 -14.47 -4.43
CA SER A 4 14.16 -15.30 -3.95
C SER A 4 13.94 -15.15 -2.45
N LYS A 5 15.03 -15.04 -1.67
CA LYS A 5 14.97 -14.78 -0.23
C LYS A 5 14.46 -13.37 0.07
N LEU A 6 14.95 -12.37 -0.67
CA LEU A 6 14.49 -10.99 -0.55
C LEU A 6 12.99 -10.86 -0.86
N LYS A 7 12.52 -11.49 -1.95
CA LYS A 7 11.09 -11.57 -2.27
C LYS A 7 10.28 -12.17 -1.13
N ALA A 8 10.72 -13.30 -0.58
CA ALA A 8 10.02 -13.96 0.53
C ALA A 8 9.98 -13.11 1.81
N GLU A 9 11.07 -12.40 2.13
CA GLU A 9 11.11 -11.48 3.28
C GLU A 9 10.18 -10.28 3.08
N LEU A 10 10.17 -9.69 1.88
CA LEU A 10 9.32 -8.53 1.58
C LEU A 10 7.83 -8.90 1.62
N SER A 11 7.46 -10.07 1.09
CA SER A 11 6.08 -10.57 1.18
C SER A 11 5.61 -10.82 2.62
N LYS A 12 6.52 -11.11 3.56
CA LYS A 12 6.18 -11.25 4.99
C LYS A 12 6.04 -9.90 5.69
N ARG A 13 6.89 -8.93 5.34
CA ARG A 13 6.96 -7.62 6.00
C ARG A 13 5.91 -6.63 5.50
N ILE A 14 5.47 -6.78 4.26
CA ILE A 14 4.48 -5.91 3.63
C ILE A 14 3.25 -6.77 3.32
N PRO A 15 2.42 -7.05 4.33
CA PRO A 15 1.22 -7.85 4.14
C PRO A 15 0.27 -7.19 3.14
N ASN A 16 -0.50 -8.00 2.42
CA ASN A 16 -1.43 -7.55 1.38
C ASN A 16 -0.75 -6.77 0.23
N SER A 17 0.51 -7.10 -0.07
CA SER A 17 1.22 -6.60 -1.24
C SER A 17 1.67 -7.72 -2.17
N ASP A 18 1.68 -7.44 -3.46
CA ASP A 18 2.21 -8.34 -4.48
C ASP A 18 3.67 -7.98 -4.77
N VAL A 19 4.54 -8.97 -4.68
CA VAL A 19 5.98 -8.79 -4.97
C VAL A 19 6.31 -9.49 -6.29
N ILE A 20 6.61 -8.71 -7.31
CA ILE A 20 6.95 -9.19 -8.65
C ILE A 20 8.42 -8.89 -8.97
N LEU A 21 9.06 -9.80 -9.71
CA LEU A 21 10.39 -9.60 -10.27
C LEU A 21 10.23 -9.37 -11.76
N GLN A 22 10.61 -8.20 -12.26
CA GLN A 22 10.52 -7.85 -13.66
C GLN A 22 11.91 -7.44 -14.16
N GLY A 23 12.56 -8.34 -14.92
CA GLY A 23 13.96 -8.17 -15.30
C GLY A 23 14.87 -8.09 -14.07
N ASN A 24 15.55 -6.96 -13.91
CA ASN A 24 16.46 -6.69 -12.78
C ASN A 24 15.79 -5.85 -11.66
N GLU A 25 14.49 -5.56 -11.76
CA GLU A 25 13.75 -4.77 -10.78
C GLU A 25 12.83 -5.66 -9.94
N LEU A 26 12.83 -5.42 -8.63
CA LEU A 26 11.81 -5.96 -7.73
C LEU A 26 10.75 -4.88 -7.51
N LYS A 27 9.51 -5.15 -7.91
CA LYS A 27 8.39 -4.24 -7.72
C LYS A 27 7.49 -4.77 -6.63
N ILE A 28 7.09 -3.89 -5.73
CA ILE A 28 6.13 -4.16 -4.67
C ILE A 28 4.87 -3.37 -5.02
N ILE A 29 3.77 -4.07 -5.21
CA ILE A 29 2.48 -3.49 -5.56
C ILE A 29 1.62 -3.55 -4.31
N ILE A 30 1.25 -2.39 -3.80
CA ILE A 30 0.36 -2.26 -2.64
C ILE A 30 -0.97 -1.73 -3.15
N PRO A 31 -2.08 -2.48 -3.05
CA PRO A 31 -3.40 -1.99 -3.42
C PRO A 31 -3.77 -0.77 -2.58
N MET A 32 -4.35 0.26 -3.21
CA MET A 32 -4.76 1.48 -2.51
C MET A 32 -5.75 1.20 -1.38
N GLU A 33 -6.62 0.19 -1.52
CA GLU A 33 -7.58 -0.22 -0.48
C GLU A 33 -6.89 -0.65 0.83
N VAL A 34 -5.71 -1.27 0.75
CA VAL A 34 -4.91 -1.65 1.92
C VAL A 34 -4.42 -0.41 2.64
N LEU A 35 -3.90 0.57 1.88
CA LEU A 35 -3.46 1.86 2.43
C LEU A 35 -4.64 2.59 3.07
N VAL A 36 -5.80 2.65 2.40
CA VAL A 36 -7.03 3.25 2.95
C VAL A 36 -7.39 2.60 4.28
N THR A 37 -7.41 1.26 4.34
CA THR A 37 -7.78 0.51 5.54
C THR A 37 -6.81 0.79 6.70
N GLU A 38 -5.50 0.81 6.43
CA GLU A 38 -4.50 1.14 7.45
C GLU A 38 -4.61 2.59 7.92
N PHE A 39 -4.84 3.54 7.02
CA PHE A 39 -5.05 4.95 7.40
C PHE A 39 -6.32 5.14 8.22
N GLN A 40 -7.44 4.52 7.83
CA GLN A 40 -8.69 4.56 8.61
C GLN A 40 -8.47 4.03 10.03
N LYS A 41 -7.78 2.88 10.15
CA LYS A 41 -7.43 2.27 11.43
C LYS A 41 -6.55 3.19 12.28
N ASN A 42 -5.48 3.74 11.71
CA ASN A 42 -4.50 4.55 12.43
C ASN A 42 -5.06 5.93 12.85
N LEU A 43 -5.90 6.53 12.02
CA LEU A 43 -6.53 7.82 12.32
C LEU A 43 -7.80 7.68 13.20
N GLY A 44 -8.20 6.45 13.53
CA GLY A 44 -9.42 6.18 14.31
C GLY A 44 -10.70 6.64 13.61
N VAL A 45 -10.64 6.82 12.28
CA VAL A 45 -11.80 7.23 11.51
C VAL A 45 -12.71 6.03 11.37
N LYS A 46 -13.98 6.18 11.73
CA LYS A 46 -14.97 5.14 11.45
C LYS A 46 -14.98 4.86 9.95
N SER A 47 -15.23 3.61 9.57
CA SER A 47 -15.39 3.15 8.19
C SER A 47 -16.40 3.96 7.35
N MET A 48 -17.20 4.81 8.01
CA MET A 48 -18.17 5.70 7.38
C MET A 48 -17.56 6.89 6.63
N ILE A 49 -16.29 7.27 6.86
CA ILE A 49 -15.67 8.36 6.08
C ILE A 49 -14.97 7.74 4.86
N PRO A 50 -15.49 7.99 3.63
CA PRO A 50 -14.81 7.54 2.43
C PRO A 50 -13.46 8.23 2.33
N ILE A 51 -12.39 7.44 2.21
CA ILE A 51 -11.05 7.92 1.91
C ILE A 51 -10.74 7.53 0.47
N ASP A 52 -10.35 8.51 -0.32
CA ASP A 52 -9.82 8.32 -1.66
C ASP A 52 -8.32 8.60 -1.65
N ILE A 53 -7.56 7.87 -2.48
CA ILE A 53 -6.10 8.01 -2.57
C ILE A 53 -5.75 8.46 -3.98
N GLU A 54 -5.03 9.56 -4.06
CA GLU A 54 -4.43 10.05 -5.29
C GLU A 54 -2.91 10.08 -5.14
N VAL A 55 -2.20 9.76 -6.23
CA VAL A 55 -0.74 9.91 -6.29
C VAL A 55 -0.44 11.04 -7.27
N ASP A 56 0.17 12.11 -6.78
CA ASP A 56 0.59 13.24 -7.60
C ASP A 56 2.07 13.57 -7.34
N ASN A 57 2.87 13.56 -8.40
CA ASN A 57 4.32 13.72 -8.40
C ASN A 57 5.04 12.77 -7.42
N LYS A 58 5.41 13.26 -6.24
CA LYS A 58 6.09 12.51 -5.15
C LYS A 58 5.22 12.40 -3.89
N ASN A 59 3.95 12.80 -3.97
CA ASN A 59 3.05 12.85 -2.84
C ASN A 59 1.94 11.82 -2.98
N ILE A 60 1.58 11.22 -1.84
CA ILE A 60 0.34 10.48 -1.67
C ILE A 60 -0.66 11.45 -1.03
N ILE A 61 -1.75 11.73 -1.73
CA ILE A 61 -2.81 12.64 -1.28
C ILE A 61 -3.97 11.79 -0.78
N LEU A 62 -4.30 11.93 0.50
CA LEU A 62 -5.48 11.31 1.12
C LEU A 62 -6.63 12.31 1.12
N LYS A 63 -7.73 11.98 0.44
CA LYS A 63 -8.93 12.82 0.37
C LYS A 63 -10.02 12.22 1.24
N PHE A 64 -10.37 12.92 2.32
CA PHE A 64 -11.45 12.54 3.21
C PHE A 64 -12.73 13.27 2.78
N ARG A 65 -13.79 12.53 2.46
CA ARG A 65 -15.10 13.15 2.19
C ARG A 65 -15.90 13.25 3.49
N VAL A 66 -16.00 14.46 4.02
CA VAL A 66 -16.85 14.76 5.18
C VAL A 66 -18.21 15.22 4.64
N MET A 67 -19.28 14.51 5.02
CA MET A 67 -20.67 14.89 4.69
C MET A 67 -21.17 15.99 5.62
#